data_AF-A0A7Y9E8I6-F1
#
_entry.id   AF-A0A7Y9E8I6-F1
#
_cell.length_a   1.000
_cell.length_b   1.000
_cell.length_c   1.000
_cell.angle_alpha   90.00
_cell.angle_beta   90.00
_cell.angle_gamma   90.00
#
_symmetry.space_group_name_H-M   'P 1'
#
loop_
_entity.id
_entity.type
_entity.pdbx_description
1 polymer ?
#
loop_
_entity_poly.entity_id
_entity_poly.type
_entity_poly.pdbx_seq_one_letter_code
_entity_poly.pdbx_strand_id
1 'polypeptide(L)'
;MSIPGGNVKRPAVDTLMKAYFHQDFDEVYGGMWETVDAFVDDDPRNAARVLAEIPELLSLYSTDEQLEHYLDSLGCMYRFEDHDGGSRQWLLEVADRVHARLPDHR
;
A
#
# COMPACT_ATOMS: atom_id res chain seq x y z
N MET A 1 -1.83 -12.01 22.34
CA MET A 1 -1.00 -12.27 21.13
C MET A 1 -0.29 -10.97 20.79
N SER A 2 1.02 -10.92 20.96
CA SER A 2 1.82 -9.73 20.60
C SER A 2 2.30 -9.90 19.17
N ILE A 3 1.94 -8.97 18.29
CA ILE A 3 2.46 -8.91 16.92
C ILE A 3 3.98 -8.65 17.02
N PRO A 4 4.84 -9.47 16.41
CA PRO A 4 6.28 -9.22 16.42
C PRO A 4 6.57 -8.03 15.49
N GLY A 5 6.92 -6.89 16.07
CA GLY A 5 7.17 -5.66 15.33
C GLY A 5 6.94 -4.44 16.21
N GLY A 6 7.82 -4.20 17.18
CA GLY A 6 7.74 -3.03 18.03
C GLY A 6 7.75 -1.73 17.21
N ASN A 7 6.61 -1.03 17.20
CA ASN A 7 6.45 0.40 16.92
C ASN A 7 7.21 1.01 15.74
N VAL A 8 7.43 0.28 14.65
CA VAL A 8 7.91 0.88 13.39
C VAL A 8 6.68 1.51 12.72
N LYS A 9 6.59 2.84 12.81
CA LYS A 9 5.55 3.61 12.12
C LYS A 9 5.79 3.53 10.61
N ARG A 10 4.76 3.13 9.86
CA ARG A 10 4.74 3.11 8.40
C ARG A 10 3.73 4.15 7.91
N PRO A 11 4.01 5.45 8.10
CA PRO A 11 3.03 6.51 7.85
C PRO A 11 2.60 6.56 6.38
N ALA A 12 3.46 6.14 5.44
CA ALA A 12 3.12 6.19 4.04
C ALA A 12 2.17 5.06 3.64
N VAL A 13 2.43 3.83 4.10
CA VAL A 13 1.49 2.72 3.90
C VAL A 13 0.19 2.93 4.68
N ASP A 14 0.24 3.44 5.91
CA ASP A 14 -0.94 3.82 6.70
C ASP A 14 -1.81 4.83 5.96
N THR A 15 -1.19 5.89 5.40
CA THR A 15 -1.88 6.90 4.60
C THR A 15 -2.48 6.29 3.34
N LEU A 16 -1.72 5.49 2.60
CA LEU A 16 -2.21 4.83 1.38
C LEU A 16 -3.44 3.95 1.67
N MET A 17 -3.40 3.13 2.72
CA MET A 17 -4.52 2.25 3.06
C MET A 17 -5.73 3.05 3.56
N LYS A 18 -5.53 3.98 4.48
CA LYS A 18 -6.62 4.66 5.19
C LYS A 18 -7.25 5.81 4.41
N ALA A 19 -6.42 6.60 3.72
CA ALA A 19 -6.84 7.86 3.10
C ALA A 19 -7.15 7.71 1.60
N TYR A 20 -6.59 6.70 0.93
CA TYR A 20 -6.78 6.47 -0.50
C TYR A 20 -7.61 5.22 -0.76
N PHE A 21 -7.24 4.06 -0.21
CA PHE A 21 -8.03 2.83 -0.30
C PHE A 21 -9.17 2.75 0.73
N HIS A 22 -9.90 3.85 0.93
CA HIS A 22 -11.11 3.88 1.76
C HIS A 22 -12.31 3.23 1.06
N GLN A 23 -13.47 3.14 1.73
CA GLN A 23 -14.64 2.38 1.24
C GLN A 23 -15.08 2.74 -0.19
N ASP A 24 -15.10 4.04 -0.53
CA ASP A 24 -15.59 4.52 -1.83
C ASP A 24 -14.44 4.88 -2.81
N PHE A 25 -13.26 4.27 -2.66
CA PHE A 25 -12.07 4.65 -3.45
C PHE A 25 -12.28 4.52 -4.97
N ASP A 26 -13.06 3.52 -5.39
CA ASP A 26 -13.37 3.24 -6.77
C ASP A 26 -14.31 4.29 -7.38
N GLU A 27 -15.27 4.79 -6.60
CA GLU A 27 -16.12 5.91 -6.99
C GLU A 27 -15.35 7.25 -7.03
N VAL A 28 -14.41 7.46 -6.09
CA VAL A 28 -13.65 8.72 -5.97
C VAL A 28 -12.54 8.83 -7.00
N TYR A 29 -11.74 7.76 -7.17
CA TYR A 29 -10.54 7.80 -8.00
C TYR A 29 -10.69 7.03 -9.32
N GLY A 30 -11.66 6.11 -9.44
CA GLY A 30 -11.93 5.36 -10.67
C GLY A 30 -11.36 3.93 -10.69
N GLY A 31 -10.78 3.47 -9.59
CA GLY A 31 -10.30 2.10 -9.46
C GLY A 31 -8.97 1.97 -8.72
N MET A 32 -8.45 0.75 -8.70
CA MET A 32 -7.25 0.40 -7.94
C MET A 32 -6.02 1.20 -8.40
N TRP A 33 -5.76 1.24 -9.71
CA TRP A 33 -4.55 1.89 -10.22
C TRP A 33 -4.66 3.40 -10.23
N GLU A 34 -5.84 3.92 -10.49
CA GLU A 34 -6.16 5.35 -10.42
C GLU A 34 -6.05 5.87 -8.98
N THR A 35 -6.31 5.03 -7.98
CA THR A 35 -6.09 5.36 -6.56
C THR A 35 -4.62 5.48 -6.21
N VAL A 36 -3.78 4.56 -6.69
CA VAL A 36 -2.31 4.66 -6.53
C VAL A 36 -1.78 5.91 -7.23
N ASP A 37 -2.31 6.20 -8.41
CA ASP A 37 -1.98 7.38 -9.19
C ASP A 37 -2.29 8.68 -8.45
N ALA A 38 -3.51 8.79 -7.91
CA ALA A 38 -3.93 9.93 -7.09
C ALA A 38 -3.03 10.11 -5.87
N PHE A 39 -2.62 9.01 -5.21
CA PHE A 39 -1.68 9.08 -4.10
C PHE A 39 -0.32 9.65 -4.49
N VAL A 40 0.22 9.25 -5.65
CA VAL A 40 1.50 9.79 -6.14
C VAL A 40 1.39 11.27 -6.48
N ASP A 41 0.27 11.69 -7.06
CA ASP A 41 0.06 13.09 -7.48
C ASP A 41 -0.20 14.03 -6.29
N ASP A 42 -1.03 13.59 -5.34
CA ASP A 42 -1.43 14.41 -4.19
C ASP A 42 -0.37 14.43 -3.07
N ASP A 43 0.34 13.32 -2.86
CA ASP A 43 1.36 13.20 -1.82
C ASP A 43 2.65 12.49 -2.28
N PRO A 44 3.41 13.11 -3.20
CA PRO A 44 4.64 12.52 -3.74
C PRO A 44 5.70 12.23 -2.66
N ARG A 45 5.66 12.93 -1.52
CA ARG A 45 6.60 12.70 -0.41
C ARG A 45 6.30 11.41 0.33
N ASN A 46 5.02 11.12 0.63
CA ASN A 46 4.67 9.82 1.19
C ASN A 46 4.78 8.72 0.13
N ALA A 47 4.44 8.98 -1.14
CA ALA A 47 4.65 8.02 -2.21
C ALA A 47 6.11 7.55 -2.30
N ALA A 48 7.09 8.45 -2.22
CA ALA A 48 8.51 8.08 -2.20
C ALA A 48 8.88 7.18 -0.99
N ARG A 49 8.20 7.33 0.15
CA ARG A 49 8.45 6.52 1.36
C ARG A 49 7.84 5.13 1.27
N VAL A 50 6.73 4.96 0.53
CA VAL A 50 6.12 3.64 0.29
C VAL A 50 7.12 2.67 -0.32
N LEU A 51 8.02 3.16 -1.19
CA LEU A 51 9.08 2.34 -1.81
C LEU A 51 10.05 1.70 -0.80
N ALA A 52 10.25 2.31 0.38
CA ALA A 52 11.05 1.74 1.45
C ALA A 52 10.20 0.92 2.44
N GLU A 53 8.97 1.36 2.72
CA GLU A 53 8.10 0.72 3.70
C GLU A 53 7.54 -0.63 3.20
N ILE A 54 7.29 -0.80 1.90
CA ILE A 54 6.76 -2.05 1.33
C ILE A 54 7.74 -3.23 1.49
N PRO A 55 9.02 -3.15 1.09
CA PRO A 55 9.97 -4.24 1.32
C PRO A 55 10.11 -4.64 2.80
N GLU A 56 10.08 -3.67 3.71
CA GLU A 56 10.09 -3.93 5.16
C GLU A 56 8.85 -4.71 5.60
N LEU A 57 7.67 -4.31 5.13
CA LEU A 57 6.41 -5.01 5.35
C LEU A 57 6.47 -6.46 4.87
N LEU A 58 6.93 -6.67 3.63
CA LEU A 58 7.03 -7.99 3.03
C LEU A 58 8.03 -8.91 3.76
N SER A 59 9.03 -8.34 4.45
CA SER A 59 9.98 -9.09 5.27
C SER A 59 9.43 -9.49 6.66
N LEU A 60 8.42 -8.76 7.16
CA LEU A 60 7.85 -8.98 8.50
C LEU A 60 6.68 -9.95 8.49
N TYR A 61 5.88 -9.93 7.43
CA TYR A 61 4.74 -10.83 7.28
C TYR A 61 5.12 -11.91 6.29
N SER A 62 5.12 -13.17 6.74
CA SER A 62 5.62 -14.30 5.93
C SER A 62 4.55 -14.90 5.02
N THR A 63 3.27 -14.59 5.26
CA THR A 63 2.14 -15.07 4.48
C THR A 63 1.25 -13.92 4.04
N ASP A 64 0.49 -14.13 2.97
CA ASP A 64 -0.45 -13.12 2.46
C ASP A 64 -1.60 -12.91 3.44
N GLU A 65 -2.09 -13.95 4.12
CA GLU A 65 -3.11 -13.80 5.16
C GLU A 65 -2.68 -12.87 6.30
N GLN A 66 -1.42 -12.95 6.75
CA GLN A 66 -0.88 -12.07 7.78
C GLN A 66 -0.76 -10.62 7.27
N LEU A 67 -0.38 -10.47 6.01
CA LEU A 67 -0.22 -9.17 5.35
C LEU A 67 -1.59 -8.51 5.15
N GLU A 68 -2.58 -9.24 4.64
CA GLU A 68 -3.97 -8.78 4.48
C GLU A 68 -4.57 -8.36 5.80
N HIS A 69 -4.44 -9.18 6.84
CA HIS A 69 -4.93 -8.81 8.16
C HIS A 69 -4.31 -7.50 8.67
N TYR A 70 -3.02 -7.27 8.37
CA TYR A 70 -2.37 -6.01 8.70
C TYR A 70 -2.90 -4.85 7.85
N LEU A 71 -3.01 -5.00 6.53
CA LEU A 71 -3.53 -3.95 5.64
C LEU A 71 -4.99 -3.57 5.98
N ASP A 72 -5.83 -4.56 6.28
CA ASP A 72 -7.19 -4.38 6.78
C ASP A 72 -7.20 -3.59 8.11
N SER A 73 -6.25 -3.89 9.00
CA SER A 73 -6.12 -3.16 10.28
C SER A 73 -5.74 -1.69 10.10
N LEU A 74 -5.15 -1.32 8.96
CA LEU A 74 -4.88 0.06 8.57
C LEU A 74 -6.10 0.75 7.93
N GLY A 75 -7.19 0.02 7.69
CA GLY A 75 -8.41 0.53 7.07
C GLY A 75 -8.46 0.39 5.55
N CYS A 76 -7.62 -0.48 4.96
CA CYS A 76 -7.71 -0.80 3.54
C CYS A 76 -9.06 -1.47 3.23
N MET A 77 -9.76 -0.98 2.22
CA MET A 77 -11.02 -1.54 1.74
C MET A 77 -10.88 -2.25 0.39
N TYR A 78 -9.68 -2.28 -0.18
CA TYR A 78 -9.40 -3.04 -1.38
C TYR A 78 -9.39 -4.55 -1.07
N ARG A 79 -10.07 -5.34 -1.91
CA ARG A 79 -10.13 -6.80 -1.78
C ARG A 79 -9.14 -7.46 -2.74
N PHE A 80 -8.21 -8.22 -2.19
CA PHE A 80 -7.15 -8.89 -2.96
C PHE A 80 -7.60 -10.19 -3.63
N GLU A 81 -8.81 -10.68 -3.36
CA GLU A 81 -9.37 -11.92 -3.91
C GLU A 81 -9.42 -11.91 -5.45
N ASP A 82 -9.57 -10.73 -6.05
CA ASP A 82 -9.61 -10.52 -7.49
C ASP A 82 -8.23 -10.23 -8.10
N HIS A 83 -7.16 -10.20 -7.28
CA HIS A 83 -5.81 -9.89 -7.73
C HIS A 83 -4.95 -11.15 -7.84
N ASP A 84 -4.50 -11.44 -9.05
CA ASP A 84 -3.59 -12.55 -9.31
C ASP A 84 -2.29 -12.37 -8.50
N GLY A 85 -2.05 -13.27 -7.55
CA GLY A 85 -0.87 -13.24 -6.68
C GLY A 85 -1.06 -12.61 -5.30
N GLY A 86 -2.29 -12.21 -4.95
CA GLY A 86 -2.65 -11.80 -3.59
C GLY A 86 -2.03 -10.47 -3.13
N SER A 87 -2.20 -10.16 -1.85
CA SER A 87 -1.75 -8.89 -1.25
C SER A 87 -0.25 -8.62 -1.41
N ARG A 88 0.58 -9.66 -1.45
CA ARG A 88 2.03 -9.51 -1.64
C ARG A 88 2.38 -9.06 -3.03
N GLN A 89 1.85 -9.74 -4.05
CA GLN A 89 2.08 -9.35 -5.43
C GLN A 89 1.55 -7.93 -5.67
N TRP A 90 0.35 -7.65 -5.13
CA TRP A 90 -0.23 -6.32 -5.21
C TRP A 90 0.68 -5.21 -4.64
N LEU A 91 1.25 -5.41 -3.45
CA LEU A 91 2.18 -4.42 -2.88
C LEU A 91 3.44 -4.22 -3.73
N LEU A 92 3.97 -5.28 -4.35
CA LEU A 92 5.10 -5.16 -5.26
C LEU A 92 4.72 -4.32 -6.50
N GLU A 93 3.55 -4.57 -7.07
CA GLU A 93 3.07 -3.82 -8.23
C GLU A 93 2.75 -2.35 -7.89
N VAL A 94 2.24 -2.07 -6.68
CA VAL A 94 2.11 -0.71 -6.15
C VAL A 94 3.48 -0.03 -6.07
N ALA A 95 4.49 -0.69 -5.53
CA ALA A 95 5.85 -0.14 -5.46
C ALA A 95 6.41 0.15 -6.87
N ASP A 96 6.25 -0.78 -7.81
CA ASP A 96 6.70 -0.61 -9.20
C ASP A 96 5.99 0.59 -9.87
N ARG A 97 4.67 0.72 -9.68
CA ARG A 97 3.89 1.84 -10.22
C ARG A 97 4.30 3.18 -9.62
N VAL A 98 4.47 3.24 -8.31
CA VAL A 98 4.93 4.44 -7.62
C VAL A 98 6.33 4.83 -8.11
N HIS A 99 7.24 3.86 -8.23
CA HIS A 99 8.59 4.09 -8.73
C HIS A 99 8.59 4.65 -10.16
N ALA A 100 7.77 4.08 -11.05
CA ALA A 100 7.67 4.53 -12.44
C ALA A 100 7.08 5.94 -12.59
N ARG A 101 6.28 6.39 -11.62
CA ARG A 101 5.60 7.69 -11.65
C ARG A 101 6.35 8.81 -10.95
N LEU A 102 7.18 8.49 -9.95
CA LEU A 102 7.97 9.52 -9.29
C LEU A 102 8.98 10.08 -10.29
N PRO A 103 9.09 11.42 -10.42
CA PRO A 103 10.11 12.00 -11.26
C PRO A 103 11.50 11.56 -10.76
N ASP A 104 12.35 11.11 -11.68
CA ASP A 104 13.76 10.82 -11.40
C ASP A 104 14.38 12.07 -10.75
N HIS A 105 14.56 12.04 -9.43
CA HIS A 105 15.40 12.99 -8.72
C HIS A 105 16.87 12.60 -8.97
N ARG A 106 17.32 12.75 -10.22
CA ARG A 106 18.74 12.75 -10.59
C ARG A 106 19.35 14.13 -10.40
#